data_AF-S9VTB2-F1
#
_entry.id   AF-S9VTB2-F1
#
_cell.length_a   1.000
_cell.length_b   1.000
_cell.length_c   1.000
_cell.angle_alpha   90.00
_cell.angle_beta   90.00
_cell.angle_gamma   90.00
#
_symmetry.space_group_name_H-M   'P 1'
#
loop_
_entity.id
_entity.type
_entity.pdbx_description
1 polymer ?
#
loop_
_entity_poly.entity_id
_entity_poly.type
_entity_poly.pdbx_seq_one_letter_code
_entity_poly.pdbx_strand_id
1 'polypeptide(L)'
;MTAIRTRITVSGREKKALRAFYYNQARKPTQVELADWFKSEFGKPIAQSTLSRILSDRFAYLDDTDQNLHAKRNRSPKFPALEKALYDWIQDSHLTRTKATGDILKAAATKLWSTIPEYKESPMPEFSNGWVEGFRRRYLERVDEPSGREYHVNVEQLGESMVRIQDVASFFSKENIFNMDETGLFWKLLPNQAPSIEETGRAKRYKAKISIIMCANANGSEKLPLWVIGYAKRPRAFHLTGTYPENIGINWRCSGKASMTITIMEEWLRWFDAKMEGRKVLLILDNYDVHRLAVDSIRCSSHSFRNTTIAFLPSNSTNVYQPFELGVFYAFKVLYRLRWTRYWRTLLSNVQSPQTKINLFLAMKWIASSWETSLSVSVIDHAFRRSGVLYIADEDGAALQTPFMSNEVKEIVESIEAVLGKIEFKLDNYLNPFEESLADDMQNISDNATAAEFLDDKDFETDEEEQTLSPIPHEKAFQAIQLLLHFEAQRSNSDDTKYPLIEKHLSVIQSRLQGENATMTNQPANF
;
A
#
# COMPACT_ATOMS: atom_id res chain seq x y z
N MET A 1 56.19 12.35 11.97
CA MET A 1 55.62 12.48 10.62
C MET A 1 55.38 11.08 10.07
N THR A 2 54.15 10.58 10.21
CA THR A 2 53.78 9.22 9.77
C THR A 2 53.46 9.29 8.29
N ALA A 3 54.31 8.70 7.44
CA ALA A 3 54.12 8.70 6.00
C ALA A 3 52.79 8.04 5.63
N ILE A 4 51.89 8.83 5.03
CA ILE A 4 50.64 8.32 4.44
C ILE A 4 51.04 7.40 3.29
N ARG A 5 51.04 6.08 3.53
CA ARG A 5 51.16 5.09 2.46
C ARG A 5 49.90 5.18 1.61
N THR A 6 50.00 5.88 0.48
CA THR A 6 48.99 5.86 -0.58
C THR A 6 48.79 4.42 -1.05
N ARG A 7 47.63 3.83 -0.74
CA ARG A 7 47.26 2.49 -1.20
C ARG A 7 47.01 2.55 -2.71
N ILE A 8 47.98 2.08 -3.49
CA ILE A 8 47.85 1.96 -4.94
C ILE A 8 46.93 0.78 -5.25
N THR A 9 45.89 1.03 -6.03
CA THR A 9 44.91 0.01 -6.43
C THR A 9 45.17 -0.41 -7.88
N VAL A 10 45.29 -1.73 -8.10
CA VAL A 10 45.53 -2.35 -9.41
C VAL A 10 44.24 -3.03 -9.89
N SER A 11 43.70 -2.57 -11.01
CA SER A 11 42.48 -3.04 -11.68
C SER A 11 42.65 -4.40 -12.38
N GLY A 12 41.54 -5.02 -12.80
CA GLY A 12 41.58 -6.28 -13.56
C GLY A 12 42.32 -6.15 -14.89
N ARG A 13 42.09 -5.06 -15.63
CA ARG A 13 42.79 -4.74 -16.88
C ARG A 13 44.30 -4.62 -16.71
N GLU A 14 44.75 -3.90 -15.69
CA GLU A 14 46.18 -3.74 -15.38
C GLU A 14 46.83 -5.08 -14.99
N LYS A 15 46.10 -5.97 -14.30
CA LYS A 15 46.59 -7.32 -13.96
C LYS A 15 46.70 -8.20 -15.19
N LYS A 16 45.69 -8.20 -16.06
CA LYS A 16 45.69 -8.97 -17.30
C LYS A 16 46.82 -8.54 -18.22
N ALA A 17 47.01 -7.23 -18.40
CA ALA A 17 48.11 -6.69 -19.20
C ALA A 17 49.49 -7.10 -18.65
N LEU A 18 49.68 -7.06 -17.33
CA LEU A 18 50.91 -7.51 -16.68
C LEU A 18 51.16 -9.01 -16.88
N ARG A 19 50.13 -9.84 -16.76
CA ARG A 19 50.22 -11.29 -17.00
C ARG A 19 50.54 -11.58 -18.47
N ALA A 20 49.81 -10.97 -19.40
CA ALA A 20 50.07 -11.12 -20.83
C ALA A 20 51.50 -10.69 -21.19
N PHE A 21 51.99 -9.58 -20.66
CA PHE A 21 53.37 -9.14 -20.85
C PHE A 21 54.38 -10.16 -20.30
N TYR A 22 54.16 -10.72 -19.10
CA TYR A 22 55.06 -11.73 -18.53
C TYR A 22 55.03 -13.08 -19.27
N TYR A 23 53.85 -13.53 -19.71
CA TYR A 23 53.66 -14.84 -20.34
C TYR A 23 54.02 -14.85 -21.83
N ASN A 24 53.84 -13.73 -22.56
CA ASN A 24 54.15 -13.61 -23.99
C ASN A 24 55.61 -13.25 -24.30
N GLN A 25 56.45 -13.01 -23.30
CA GLN A 25 57.88 -12.76 -23.50
C GLN A 25 58.65 -14.08 -23.64
N ALA A 26 59.50 -14.18 -24.67
CA ALA A 26 60.38 -15.33 -24.91
C ALA A 26 61.39 -15.54 -23.76
N ARG A 27 61.82 -14.45 -23.10
CA ARG A 27 62.60 -14.48 -21.85
C ARG A 27 61.77 -13.88 -20.73
N LYS A 28 61.63 -14.59 -19.60
CA LYS A 28 60.87 -14.10 -18.46
C LYS A 28 61.53 -12.84 -17.87
N PRO A 29 60.87 -11.67 -17.91
CA PRO A 29 61.42 -10.45 -17.34
C PRO A 29 61.52 -10.58 -15.82
N THR A 30 62.53 -9.94 -15.25
CA THR A 30 62.75 -9.86 -13.81
C THR A 30 61.68 -9.00 -13.14
N GLN A 31 61.53 -9.15 -11.83
CA GLN A 31 60.56 -8.36 -11.04
C GLN A 31 60.82 -6.84 -11.11
N VAL A 32 62.07 -6.42 -11.34
CA VAL A 32 62.44 -5.01 -11.50
C VAL A 32 61.98 -4.51 -12.87
N GLU A 33 62.29 -5.25 -13.94
CA GLU A 33 61.85 -4.93 -15.31
C GLU A 33 60.32 -4.90 -15.42
N LEU A 34 59.62 -5.79 -14.72
CA LEU A 34 58.16 -5.78 -14.64
C LEU A 34 57.61 -4.55 -13.92
N ALA A 35 58.26 -4.11 -12.84
CA ALA A 35 57.85 -2.92 -12.10
C ALA A 35 58.06 -1.65 -12.93
N ASP A 36 59.17 -1.57 -13.66
CA ASP A 36 59.49 -0.45 -14.55
C ASP A 36 58.55 -0.39 -15.74
N TRP A 37 58.28 -1.53 -16.38
CA TRP A 37 57.27 -1.64 -17.44
C TRP A 37 55.90 -1.20 -16.94
N PHE A 38 55.45 -1.70 -15.78
CA PHE A 38 54.14 -1.36 -15.23
C PHE A 38 54.02 0.14 -14.89
N LYS A 39 55.11 0.75 -14.41
CA LYS A 39 55.18 2.19 -14.13
C LYS A 39 55.16 3.01 -15.42
N SER A 40 55.84 2.56 -16.48
CA SER A 40 55.83 3.20 -17.80
C SER A 40 54.45 3.12 -18.46
N GLU A 41 53.79 1.97 -18.39
CA GLU A 41 52.53 1.70 -19.07
C GLU A 41 51.33 2.36 -18.37
N PHE A 42 51.29 2.31 -17.03
CA PHE A 42 50.12 2.75 -16.25
C PHE A 42 50.39 3.96 -15.33
N GLY A 43 51.59 4.53 -15.36
CA GLY A 43 51.96 5.70 -14.55
C GLY A 43 51.99 5.44 -13.04
N LYS A 44 51.97 4.18 -12.59
CA LYS A 44 51.83 3.79 -11.17
C LYS A 44 52.97 2.87 -10.72
N PRO A 45 53.61 3.12 -9.57
CA PRO A 45 54.57 2.19 -9.02
C PRO A 45 53.85 0.96 -8.43
N ILE A 46 54.44 -0.22 -8.59
CA ILE A 46 53.91 -1.49 -8.10
C ILE A 46 54.93 -2.21 -7.21
N ALA A 47 54.47 -2.75 -6.08
CA ALA A 47 55.34 -3.48 -5.17
C ALA A 47 55.60 -4.91 -5.66
N GLN A 48 56.81 -5.43 -5.43
CA GLN A 48 57.20 -6.79 -5.83
C GLN A 48 56.27 -7.88 -5.26
N SER A 49 55.82 -7.75 -4.00
CA SER A 49 54.86 -8.69 -3.42
C SER A 49 53.51 -8.70 -4.13
N THR A 50 53.14 -7.60 -4.79
CA THR A 50 51.91 -7.50 -5.57
C THR A 50 52.10 -8.09 -6.97
N LEU A 51 53.26 -7.89 -7.60
CA LEU A 51 53.63 -8.53 -8.86
C LEU A 51 53.57 -10.06 -8.74
N SER A 52 54.28 -10.65 -7.76
CA SER A 52 54.27 -12.11 -7.54
C SER A 52 52.86 -12.65 -7.28
N ARG A 53 52.04 -11.89 -6.55
CA ARG A 53 50.65 -12.29 -6.27
C ARG A 53 49.75 -12.22 -7.50
N ILE A 54 49.99 -11.29 -8.43
CA ILE A 54 49.22 -11.16 -9.68
C ILE A 54 49.65 -12.25 -10.69
N LEU A 55 50.92 -12.64 -10.68
CA LEU A 55 51.44 -13.68 -11.57
C LEU A 55 51.09 -15.11 -11.11
N SER A 56 50.62 -15.31 -9.88
CA SER A 56 50.21 -16.65 -9.42
C SER A 56 48.89 -17.14 -10.04
N ASP A 57 48.64 -18.44 -9.93
CA ASP A 57 47.44 -19.12 -10.46
C ASP A 57 46.12 -18.53 -9.95
N ARG A 58 46.15 -17.81 -8.83
CA ARG A 58 45.00 -17.08 -8.29
C ARG A 58 44.37 -16.11 -9.31
N PHE A 59 45.13 -15.63 -10.28
CA PHE A 59 44.67 -14.70 -11.32
C PHE A 59 44.72 -15.30 -12.73
N ALA A 60 44.94 -16.61 -12.89
CA ALA A 60 44.95 -17.28 -14.19
C ALA A 60 43.64 -17.10 -14.98
N TYR A 61 42.49 -17.01 -14.28
CA TYR A 61 41.19 -16.74 -14.90
C TYR A 61 41.13 -15.42 -15.70
N LEU A 62 42.04 -14.46 -15.44
CA LEU A 62 42.13 -13.22 -16.18
C LEU A 62 42.74 -13.41 -17.58
N ASP A 63 43.42 -14.53 -17.84
CA ASP A 63 44.07 -14.78 -19.13
C ASP A 63 43.02 -15.12 -20.20
N ASP A 64 41.95 -15.85 -19.82
CA ASP A 64 40.93 -16.37 -20.76
C ASP A 64 39.60 -15.59 -20.80
N THR A 65 39.36 -14.66 -19.87
CA THR A 65 38.05 -13.98 -19.74
C THR A 65 38.18 -12.44 -19.78
N ASP A 66 37.24 -11.75 -20.44
CA ASP A 66 37.15 -10.27 -20.48
C ASP A 66 36.05 -9.68 -19.58
N GLN A 67 35.34 -10.52 -18.82
CA GLN A 67 34.29 -10.06 -17.91
C GLN A 67 34.89 -9.35 -16.67
N ASN A 68 34.33 -8.18 -16.31
CA ASN A 68 34.67 -7.38 -15.11
C ASN A 68 36.10 -6.79 -15.06
N LEU A 69 36.75 -6.49 -16.19
CA LEU A 69 38.12 -5.92 -16.23
C LEU A 69 38.27 -4.54 -15.55
N HIS A 70 37.18 -3.78 -15.40
CA HIS A 70 37.15 -2.48 -14.73
C HIS A 70 37.01 -2.56 -13.19
N ALA A 71 36.66 -3.73 -12.64
CA ALA A 71 36.43 -3.88 -11.20
C ALA A 71 37.75 -3.95 -10.41
N LYS A 72 37.92 -3.00 -9.48
CA LYS A 72 39.13 -2.89 -8.64
C LYS A 72 39.17 -3.90 -7.47
N ARG A 73 38.04 -4.56 -7.16
CA ARG A 73 37.89 -5.67 -6.20
C ARG A 73 36.58 -6.42 -6.50
N ASN A 74 36.63 -7.74 -6.67
CA ASN A 74 35.45 -8.60 -6.66
C ASN A 74 35.36 -9.27 -5.28
N ARG A 75 34.57 -8.71 -4.37
CA ARG A 75 34.27 -9.37 -3.08
C ARG A 75 32.88 -9.97 -3.21
N SER A 76 32.80 -11.29 -3.12
CA SER A 76 31.54 -12.00 -3.02
C SER A 76 30.74 -11.48 -1.82
N PRO A 77 29.40 -11.37 -1.94
CA PRO A 77 28.56 -11.00 -0.81
C PRO A 77 28.74 -11.99 0.35
N LYS A 78 28.61 -11.50 1.58
CA LYS A 78 28.80 -12.32 2.79
C LYS A 78 27.71 -13.40 2.91
N PHE A 79 26.51 -13.11 2.39
CA PHE A 79 25.34 -14.00 2.41
C PHE A 79 24.64 -13.97 1.04
N PRO A 80 25.16 -14.71 0.03
CA PRO A 80 24.66 -14.63 -1.34
C PRO A 80 23.19 -15.07 -1.51
N ALA A 81 22.79 -16.17 -0.86
CA ALA A 81 21.42 -16.68 -0.93
C ALA A 81 20.42 -15.73 -0.26
N LEU A 82 20.83 -15.10 0.85
CA LEU A 82 20.02 -14.09 1.53
C LEU A 82 19.85 -12.83 0.68
N GLU A 83 20.93 -12.32 0.10
CA GLU A 83 20.87 -11.13 -0.74
C GLU A 83 20.02 -11.37 -2.00
N LYS A 84 20.05 -12.59 -2.57
CA LYS A 84 19.18 -12.96 -3.68
C LYS A 84 17.71 -13.01 -3.25
N ALA A 85 17.38 -13.73 -2.18
CA ALA A 85 16.02 -13.81 -1.67
C ALA A 85 15.47 -12.44 -1.25
N LEU A 86 16.33 -11.56 -0.71
CA LEU A 86 15.98 -10.19 -0.36
C LEU A 86 15.71 -9.34 -1.60
N TYR A 87 16.44 -9.56 -2.69
CA TYR A 87 16.19 -8.89 -3.96
C TYR A 87 14.87 -9.34 -4.59
N ASP A 88 14.60 -10.66 -4.61
CA ASP A 88 13.35 -11.22 -5.12
C ASP A 88 12.16 -10.70 -4.29
N TRP A 89 12.29 -10.66 -2.95
CA TRP A 89 11.29 -10.07 -2.06
C TRP A 89 11.01 -8.58 -2.34
N ILE A 90 12.03 -7.79 -2.73
CA ILE A 90 11.83 -6.38 -3.13
C ILE A 90 11.05 -6.28 -4.44
N GLN A 91 11.25 -7.21 -5.39
CA GLN A 91 10.52 -7.23 -6.65
C GLN A 91 9.04 -7.58 -6.42
N ASP A 92 8.78 -8.61 -5.62
CA ASP A 92 7.42 -9.09 -5.33
C ASP A 92 6.61 -8.11 -4.47
N SER A 93 7.28 -7.27 -3.68
CA SER A 93 6.64 -6.25 -2.83
C SER A 93 6.37 -4.90 -3.52
N HIS A 94 6.60 -4.80 -4.84
CA HIS A 94 6.42 -3.58 -5.64
C HIS A 94 7.13 -2.32 -5.06
N LEU A 95 8.19 -2.50 -4.27
CA LEU A 95 8.97 -1.41 -3.67
C LEU A 95 9.79 -0.69 -4.75
N THR A 96 9.57 0.61 -4.92
CA THR A 96 10.47 1.43 -5.77
C THR A 96 11.87 1.49 -5.14
N ARG A 97 12.92 1.59 -5.97
CA ARG A 97 14.33 1.65 -5.51
C ARG A 97 14.58 2.74 -4.43
N THR A 98 13.76 3.79 -4.42
CA THR A 98 13.79 4.90 -3.44
C THR A 98 13.10 4.60 -2.10
N LYS A 99 12.15 3.66 -2.06
CA LYS A 99 11.36 3.29 -0.87
C LYS A 99 12.00 2.19 -0.02
N ALA A 100 12.98 1.45 -0.56
CA ALA A 100 13.74 0.42 0.16
C ALA A 100 14.75 1.03 1.16
N THR A 101 14.27 1.60 2.26
CA THR A 101 15.13 2.19 3.32
C THR A 101 15.95 1.13 4.06
N GLY A 102 17.04 1.55 4.71
CA GLY A 102 18.02 0.60 5.24
C GLY A 102 17.46 -0.32 6.32
N ASP A 103 16.52 0.18 7.11
CA ASP A 103 15.89 -0.60 8.18
C ASP A 103 14.83 -1.57 7.65
N ILE A 104 14.15 -1.23 6.54
CA ILE A 104 13.27 -2.16 5.80
C ILE A 104 14.08 -3.34 5.28
N LEU A 105 15.25 -3.07 4.70
CA LEU A 105 16.15 -4.11 4.19
C LEU A 105 16.67 -5.02 5.30
N LYS A 106 16.94 -4.49 6.50
CA LYS A 106 17.33 -5.30 7.66
C LYS A 106 16.16 -6.14 8.18
N ALA A 107 14.97 -5.57 8.30
CA ALA A 107 13.79 -6.28 8.79
C ALA A 107 13.41 -7.43 7.87
N ALA A 108 13.40 -7.20 6.55
CA ALA A 108 13.17 -8.22 5.56
C ALA A 108 14.28 -9.29 5.56
N ALA A 109 15.55 -8.90 5.66
CA ALA A 109 16.67 -9.84 5.77
C ALA A 109 16.55 -10.74 7.01
N THR A 110 16.10 -10.20 8.15
CA THR A 110 15.83 -10.97 9.37
C THR A 110 14.71 -11.99 9.16
N LYS A 111 13.63 -11.62 8.47
CA LYS A 111 12.51 -12.54 8.14
C LYS A 111 12.95 -13.63 7.15
N LEU A 112 13.80 -13.28 6.18
CA LEU A 112 14.29 -14.20 5.17
C LEU A 112 15.36 -15.16 5.71
N TRP A 113 16.09 -14.76 6.75
CA TRP A 113 17.12 -15.61 7.36
C TRP A 113 16.55 -16.94 7.89
N SER A 114 15.38 -16.90 8.54
CA SER A 114 14.74 -18.08 9.12
C SER A 114 14.01 -18.97 8.11
N THR A 115 13.76 -18.46 6.89
CA THR A 115 13.05 -19.18 5.83
C THR A 115 13.99 -19.84 4.83
N ILE A 116 15.24 -19.37 4.71
CA ILE A 116 16.24 -19.96 3.81
C ILE A 116 16.78 -21.26 4.43
N PRO A 117 16.63 -22.43 3.74
CA PRO A 117 17.08 -23.72 4.28
C PRO A 117 18.57 -23.76 4.67
N GLU A 118 19.42 -23.05 3.93
CA GLU A 118 20.87 -22.97 4.18
C GLU A 118 21.23 -22.24 5.49
N TYR A 119 20.35 -21.37 6.00
CA TYR A 119 20.63 -20.52 7.17
C TYR A 119 19.74 -20.81 8.37
N LYS A 120 18.78 -21.74 8.23
CA LYS A 120 17.79 -22.10 9.24
C LYS A 120 18.38 -22.52 10.59
N GLU A 121 19.54 -23.17 10.59
CA GLU A 121 20.26 -23.61 11.80
C GLU A 121 21.49 -22.74 12.15
N SER A 122 21.73 -21.68 11.38
CA SER A 122 22.87 -20.77 11.62
C SER A 122 22.48 -19.62 12.56
N PRO A 123 23.37 -19.19 13.47
CA PRO A 123 23.11 -18.04 14.34
C PRO A 123 22.90 -16.79 13.49
N MET A 124 21.82 -16.08 13.77
CA MET A 124 21.41 -14.90 13.01
C MET A 124 22.45 -13.77 13.14
N PRO A 125 22.99 -13.24 12.02
CA PRO A 125 23.94 -12.16 12.05
C PRO A 125 23.23 -10.82 12.29
N GLU A 126 23.96 -9.87 12.87
CA GLU A 126 23.51 -8.48 12.96
C GLU A 126 23.76 -7.76 11.63
N PHE A 127 22.68 -7.34 10.97
CA PHE A 127 22.76 -6.67 9.66
C PHE A 127 23.16 -5.19 9.81
N SER A 128 24.46 -4.93 9.64
CA SER A 128 25.01 -3.57 9.74
C SER A 128 24.58 -2.66 8.59
N ASN A 129 24.62 -1.34 8.82
CA ASN A 129 24.41 -0.34 7.76
C ASN A 129 25.37 -0.53 6.57
N GLY A 130 26.61 -0.94 6.84
CA GLY A 130 27.58 -1.23 5.77
C GLY A 130 27.25 -2.48 4.94
N TRP A 131 26.54 -3.45 5.50
CA TRP A 131 26.01 -4.58 4.72
C TRP A 131 24.88 -4.13 3.81
N VAL A 132 23.94 -3.35 4.34
CA VAL A 132 22.82 -2.75 3.58
C VAL A 132 23.32 -1.89 2.42
N GLU A 133 24.25 -0.97 2.66
CA GLU A 133 24.87 -0.15 1.61
C GLU A 133 25.59 -1.01 0.57
N GLY A 134 26.22 -2.10 1.01
CA GLY A 134 26.82 -3.08 0.12
C GLY A 134 25.78 -3.77 -0.77
N PHE A 135 24.66 -4.20 -0.19
CA PHE A 135 23.55 -4.81 -0.91
C PHE A 135 22.94 -3.83 -1.92
N ARG A 136 22.65 -2.59 -1.52
CA ARG A 136 22.17 -1.54 -2.43
C ARG A 136 23.12 -1.30 -3.60
N ARG A 137 24.42 -1.22 -3.35
CA ARG A 137 25.42 -1.05 -4.40
C ARG A 137 25.49 -2.22 -5.38
N ARG A 138 25.25 -3.44 -4.89
CA ARG A 138 25.28 -4.67 -5.70
C ARG A 138 24.01 -4.88 -6.52
N TYR A 139 22.85 -4.58 -5.94
CA TYR A 139 21.54 -4.94 -6.48
C TYR A 139 20.67 -3.76 -6.92
N LEU A 140 20.86 -2.55 -6.37
CA LEU A 140 20.00 -1.39 -6.59
C LEU A 140 20.67 -0.20 -7.32
N GLU A 141 22.00 -0.01 -7.21
CA GLU A 141 22.73 1.18 -7.71
C GLU A 141 23.68 0.90 -8.89
N ARG A 142 23.57 -0.25 -9.58
CA ARG A 142 24.43 -0.54 -10.73
C ARG A 142 24.03 0.33 -11.95
N VAL A 143 24.96 1.20 -12.36
CA VAL A 143 24.97 1.92 -13.65
C VAL A 143 25.52 0.97 -14.73
N ASP A 144 24.64 0.67 -15.69
CA ASP A 144 24.78 0.08 -17.03
C ASP A 144 25.45 -1.28 -17.30
N GLU A 145 24.74 -2.01 -18.18
CA GLU A 145 24.98 -3.21 -19.00
C GLU A 145 24.68 -4.64 -18.48
N PRO A 146 24.09 -5.48 -19.37
CA PRO A 146 22.86 -6.21 -19.12
C PRO A 146 23.14 -7.64 -18.67
N SER A 147 23.00 -7.86 -17.37
CA SER A 147 22.59 -9.19 -16.85
C SER A 147 21.42 -9.01 -15.89
N GLY A 148 20.52 -8.08 -16.25
CA GLY A 148 19.21 -7.96 -15.65
C GLY A 148 18.35 -9.10 -16.18
N ARG A 149 18.07 -10.08 -15.31
CA ARG A 149 16.67 -10.47 -15.17
C ARG A 149 16.00 -9.34 -14.39
N GLU A 150 15.90 -8.18 -15.03
CA GLU A 150 14.76 -7.33 -14.77
C GLU A 150 13.57 -8.20 -15.16
N TYR A 151 12.50 -8.19 -14.36
CA TYR A 151 11.20 -8.29 -14.99
C TYR A 151 11.20 -7.13 -15.99
N HIS A 152 11.59 -7.40 -17.23
CA HIS A 152 11.19 -6.59 -18.34
C HIS A 152 9.68 -6.67 -18.30
N VAL A 153 9.08 -5.74 -17.56
CA VAL A 153 7.76 -5.26 -17.87
C VAL A 153 7.88 -4.81 -19.30
N ASN A 154 7.51 -5.71 -20.21
CA ASN A 154 7.61 -5.45 -21.63
C ASN A 154 6.57 -4.36 -21.89
N VAL A 155 7.02 -3.11 -21.89
CA VAL A 155 6.15 -1.93 -22.06
C VAL A 155 5.39 -2.02 -23.38
N GLU A 156 5.94 -2.72 -24.38
CA GLU A 156 5.23 -3.02 -25.63
C GLU A 156 4.09 -4.02 -25.41
N GLN A 157 4.30 -5.14 -24.69
CA GLN A 157 3.23 -6.09 -24.34
C GLN A 157 2.19 -5.51 -23.36
N LEU A 158 2.63 -4.67 -22.42
CA LEU A 158 1.75 -3.87 -21.57
C LEU A 158 0.93 -2.91 -22.43
N GLY A 159 1.57 -2.22 -23.37
CA GLY A 159 0.95 -1.34 -24.34
C GLY A 159 -0.09 -2.06 -25.17
N GLU A 160 0.23 -3.22 -25.73
CA GLU A 160 -0.71 -4.07 -26.49
C GLU A 160 -1.92 -4.49 -25.63
N SER A 161 -1.69 -4.83 -24.37
CA SER A 161 -2.75 -5.19 -23.43
C SER A 161 -3.61 -3.97 -23.08
N MET A 162 -3.00 -2.81 -22.86
CA MET A 162 -3.70 -1.56 -22.61
C MET A 162 -4.48 -1.08 -23.84
N VAL A 163 -3.98 -1.28 -25.06
CA VAL A 163 -4.73 -0.99 -26.29
C VAL A 163 -6.04 -1.78 -26.33
N ARG A 164 -6.04 -3.05 -25.90
CA ARG A 164 -7.28 -3.83 -25.80
C ARG A 164 -8.22 -3.30 -24.71
N ILE A 165 -7.69 -2.89 -23.57
CA ILE A 165 -8.49 -2.29 -22.50
C ILE A 165 -9.10 -0.97 -22.96
N GLN A 166 -8.33 -0.13 -23.65
CA GLN A 166 -8.79 1.12 -24.25
C GLN A 166 -9.84 0.89 -25.34
N ASP A 167 -9.65 -0.11 -26.19
CA ASP A 167 -10.61 -0.50 -27.23
C ASP A 167 -11.94 -0.91 -26.59
N VAL A 168 -11.92 -1.80 -25.59
CA VAL A 168 -13.11 -2.20 -24.83
C VAL A 168 -13.73 -1.00 -24.12
N ALA A 169 -12.92 -0.15 -23.48
CA ALA A 169 -13.38 1.06 -22.78
C ALA A 169 -14.04 2.06 -23.73
N SER A 170 -13.64 2.13 -25.00
CA SER A 170 -14.22 3.04 -26.00
C SER A 170 -15.71 2.78 -26.27
N PHE A 171 -16.20 1.58 -25.98
CA PHE A 171 -17.62 1.23 -26.10
C PHE A 171 -18.48 1.73 -24.94
N PHE A 172 -17.87 2.29 -23.89
CA PHE A 172 -18.57 2.76 -22.69
C PHE A 172 -18.35 4.27 -22.51
N SER A 173 -19.39 4.98 -22.05
CA SER A 173 -19.20 6.34 -21.55
C SER A 173 -18.40 6.32 -20.25
N LYS A 174 -17.71 7.43 -19.91
CA LYS A 174 -16.94 7.54 -18.66
C LYS A 174 -17.77 7.22 -17.41
N GLU A 175 -19.07 7.51 -17.45
CA GLU A 175 -20.02 7.23 -16.36
C GLU A 175 -20.23 5.73 -16.11
N ASN A 176 -19.94 4.91 -17.13
CA ASN A 176 -20.14 3.46 -17.15
C ASN A 176 -18.83 2.68 -17.12
N ILE A 177 -17.69 3.34 -16.92
CA ILE A 177 -16.39 2.69 -16.72
C ILE A 177 -16.06 2.83 -15.24
N PHE A 178 -16.01 1.72 -14.53
CA PHE A 178 -15.69 1.63 -13.11
C PHE A 178 -14.33 1.01 -12.91
N ASN A 179 -13.67 1.41 -11.83
CA ASN A 179 -12.52 0.71 -11.28
C ASN A 179 -12.81 0.42 -9.82
N MET A 180 -12.46 -0.79 -9.39
CA MET A 180 -12.50 -1.21 -8.00
C MET A 180 -11.09 -1.64 -7.59
N ASP A 181 -10.72 -1.22 -6.40
CA ASP A 181 -9.50 -1.70 -5.76
C ASP A 181 -9.62 -1.63 -4.22
N GLU A 182 -8.68 -2.27 -3.53
CA GLU A 182 -8.63 -2.30 -2.07
C GLU A 182 -7.38 -1.63 -1.50
N THR A 183 -7.54 -0.97 -0.34
CA THR A 183 -6.40 -0.46 0.44
C THR A 183 -6.50 -0.88 1.90
N GLY A 184 -5.36 -1.17 2.53
CA GLY A 184 -5.27 -1.25 3.98
C GLY A 184 -5.38 0.12 4.65
N LEU A 185 -5.84 0.14 5.90
CA LEU A 185 -5.78 1.31 6.78
C LEU A 185 -5.55 0.88 8.23
N PHE A 186 -4.52 1.43 8.86
CA PHE A 186 -4.32 1.35 10.31
C PHE A 186 -5.08 2.50 10.98
N TRP A 187 -6.29 2.25 11.45
CA TRP A 187 -7.20 3.31 11.86
C TRP A 187 -6.78 4.02 13.17
N LYS A 188 -5.91 3.40 14.00
CA LYS A 188 -5.30 4.00 15.21
C LYS A 188 -3.84 4.49 15.05
N LEU A 189 -3.25 4.44 13.86
CA LEU A 189 -1.83 4.77 13.67
C LEU A 189 -1.51 6.21 14.11
N LEU A 190 -0.42 6.41 14.85
CA LEU A 190 0.09 7.73 15.22
C LEU A 190 1.29 8.14 14.34
N PRO A 191 1.52 9.46 14.12
CA PRO A 191 2.55 9.98 13.23
C PRO A 191 4.00 9.52 13.46
N ASN A 192 4.34 9.07 14.67
CA ASN A 192 5.69 8.65 15.04
C ASN A 192 5.72 7.21 15.58
N GLN A 193 4.77 6.38 15.15
CA GLN A 193 4.67 4.98 15.55
C GLN A 193 4.61 4.10 14.30
N ALA A 194 5.28 2.95 14.36
CA ALA A 194 5.10 1.91 13.38
C ALA A 194 3.79 1.14 13.66
N PRO A 195 3.16 0.53 12.62
CA PRO A 195 2.06 -0.39 12.83
C PRO A 195 2.45 -1.49 13.81
N SER A 196 1.62 -1.69 14.83
CA SER A 196 1.88 -2.69 15.86
C SER A 196 1.33 -4.06 15.43
N ILE A 197 1.95 -5.13 15.92
CA ILE A 197 1.54 -6.50 15.65
C ILE A 197 1.15 -7.15 16.98
N GLU A 198 0.07 -7.93 16.96
CA GLU A 198 -0.35 -8.76 18.09
C GLU A 198 -0.25 -10.24 17.76
N GLU A 199 0.07 -11.01 18.80
CA GLU A 199 0.02 -12.47 18.77
C GLU A 199 -1.27 -12.88 19.48
N THR A 200 -2.29 -13.19 18.69
CA THR A 200 -3.45 -13.92 19.20
C THR A 200 -3.06 -15.39 19.24
N GLY A 201 -3.56 -16.17 20.20
CA GLY A 201 -3.12 -17.56 20.44
C GLY A 201 -3.19 -18.52 19.23
N ARG A 202 -3.71 -18.06 18.08
CA ARG A 202 -3.82 -18.78 16.81
C ARG A 202 -3.12 -18.10 15.62
N ALA A 203 -2.74 -16.83 15.71
CA ALA A 203 -2.09 -16.10 14.60
C ALA A 203 -1.43 -14.78 15.03
N LYS A 204 -0.39 -14.40 14.28
CA LYS A 204 0.24 -13.08 14.33
C LYS A 204 -0.46 -12.16 13.32
N ARG A 205 -1.04 -11.05 13.78
CA ARG A 205 -1.79 -10.11 12.94
C ARG A 205 -1.53 -8.66 13.32
N TYR A 206 -1.75 -7.73 12.39
CA TYR A 206 -1.58 -6.30 12.69
C TYR A 206 -2.73 -5.75 13.53
N LYS A 207 -2.38 -4.88 14.47
CA LYS A 207 -3.31 -4.14 15.33
C LYS A 207 -4.06 -3.05 14.57
N ALA A 208 -5.34 -2.87 14.89
CA ALA A 208 -6.20 -1.83 14.32
C ALA A 208 -6.12 -1.73 12.78
N LYS A 209 -6.03 -2.88 12.09
CA LYS A 209 -5.97 -2.96 10.62
C LYS A 209 -7.34 -3.32 10.07
N ILE A 210 -7.72 -2.62 9.02
CA ILE A 210 -8.87 -2.95 8.17
C ILE A 210 -8.44 -2.86 6.71
N SER A 211 -9.15 -3.54 5.83
CA SER A 211 -9.09 -3.32 4.38
C SER A 211 -10.36 -2.62 3.91
N ILE A 212 -10.22 -1.66 3.01
CA ILE A 212 -11.30 -0.85 2.49
C ILE A 212 -11.35 -1.05 0.99
N ILE A 213 -12.45 -1.62 0.52
CA ILE A 213 -12.76 -1.78 -0.90
C ILE A 213 -13.48 -0.52 -1.36
N MET A 214 -12.97 0.07 -2.42
CA MET A 214 -13.46 1.33 -2.95
C MET A 214 -13.71 1.18 -4.46
N CYS A 215 -14.79 1.77 -4.96
CA CYS A 215 -15.14 1.69 -6.37
C CYS A 215 -15.82 2.97 -6.83
N ALA A 216 -15.38 3.51 -7.96
CA ALA A 216 -15.98 4.69 -8.58
C ALA A 216 -15.91 4.62 -10.10
N ASN A 217 -16.78 5.38 -10.76
CA ASN A 217 -16.73 5.54 -12.20
C ASN A 217 -15.66 6.55 -12.65
N ALA A 218 -15.32 6.51 -13.94
CA ALA A 218 -14.14 7.18 -14.47
C ALA A 218 -14.18 8.71 -14.43
N ASN A 219 -15.38 9.30 -14.40
CA ASN A 219 -15.55 10.74 -14.20
C ASN A 219 -15.78 11.13 -12.72
N GLY A 220 -15.80 10.15 -11.81
CA GLY A 220 -16.00 10.32 -10.38
C GLY A 220 -17.41 10.76 -9.94
N SER A 221 -18.38 10.83 -10.85
CA SER A 221 -19.75 11.24 -10.53
C SER A 221 -20.49 10.23 -9.66
N GLU A 222 -20.07 8.96 -9.71
CA GLU A 222 -20.64 7.86 -8.95
C GLU A 222 -19.54 7.16 -8.14
N LYS A 223 -19.59 7.37 -6.83
CA LYS A 223 -18.85 6.59 -5.84
C LYS A 223 -19.78 5.52 -5.28
N LEU A 224 -19.31 4.28 -5.21
CA LEU A 224 -20.09 3.19 -4.63
C LEU A 224 -19.91 3.13 -3.11
N PRO A 225 -20.92 2.63 -2.37
CA PRO A 225 -20.80 2.39 -0.93
C PRO A 225 -19.57 1.53 -0.62
N LEU A 226 -18.84 1.92 0.42
CA LEU A 226 -17.63 1.23 0.85
C LEU A 226 -17.95 -0.18 1.34
N TRP A 227 -17.03 -1.10 1.09
CA TRP A 227 -16.96 -2.36 1.83
C TRP A 227 -15.72 -2.35 2.70
N VAL A 228 -15.86 -2.72 3.97
CA VAL A 228 -14.77 -2.73 4.93
C VAL A 228 -14.63 -4.12 5.50
N ILE A 229 -13.41 -4.65 5.46
CA ILE A 229 -13.04 -5.95 6.00
C ILE A 229 -12.23 -5.73 7.27
N GLY A 230 -12.75 -6.20 8.40
CA GLY A 230 -12.01 -6.28 9.65
C GLY A 230 -11.79 -7.72 10.11
N TYR A 231 -11.36 -7.88 11.35
CA TYR A 231 -11.12 -9.21 11.92
C TYR A 231 -12.39 -9.87 12.45
N ALA A 232 -13.23 -9.10 13.15
CA ALA A 232 -14.40 -9.62 13.84
C ALA A 232 -15.66 -9.59 12.96
N LYS A 233 -16.50 -10.61 13.07
CA LYS A 233 -17.81 -10.65 12.41
C LYS A 233 -18.72 -9.52 12.91
N ARG A 234 -18.64 -9.23 14.21
CA ARG A 234 -19.39 -8.16 14.86
C ARG A 234 -18.50 -7.39 15.84
N PRO A 235 -17.81 -6.32 15.38
CA PRO A 235 -16.91 -5.56 16.24
C PRO A 235 -17.61 -4.95 17.46
N ARG A 236 -16.89 -4.84 18.59
CA ARG A 236 -17.46 -4.38 19.88
C ARG A 236 -18.01 -2.97 19.78
N ALA A 237 -17.34 -2.13 18.99
CA ALA A 237 -17.73 -0.74 18.77
C ALA A 237 -19.17 -0.58 18.25
N PHE A 238 -19.67 -1.57 17.49
CA PHE A 238 -21.05 -1.58 16.98
C PHE A 238 -22.02 -2.26 17.93
N HIS A 239 -21.60 -3.37 18.55
CA HIS A 239 -22.44 -4.17 19.44
C HIS A 239 -22.95 -3.38 20.65
N LEU A 240 -22.05 -2.69 21.36
CA LEU A 240 -22.38 -2.00 22.61
C LEU A 240 -23.18 -0.71 22.41
N THR A 241 -23.08 -0.11 21.22
CA THR A 241 -23.73 1.18 20.90
C THR A 241 -25.06 1.00 20.18
N GLY A 242 -25.44 -0.23 19.81
CA GLY A 242 -26.62 -0.50 18.99
C GLY A 242 -26.54 0.15 17.60
N THR A 243 -25.32 0.36 17.09
CA THR A 243 -25.08 0.95 15.78
C THR A 243 -24.77 -0.12 14.75
N TYR A 244 -25.06 0.19 13.48
CA TYR A 244 -24.88 -0.73 12.36
C TYR A 244 -24.04 -0.03 11.29
N PRO A 245 -22.94 -0.64 10.81
CA PRO A 245 -22.12 -0.08 9.73
C PRO A 245 -22.93 0.33 8.50
N GLU A 246 -23.98 -0.43 8.18
CA GLU A 246 -24.85 -0.21 7.03
C GLU A 246 -25.57 1.14 7.12
N ASN A 247 -25.93 1.57 8.34
CA ASN A 247 -26.60 2.85 8.59
C ASN A 247 -25.67 4.06 8.41
N ILE A 248 -24.35 3.85 8.32
CA ILE A 248 -23.36 4.89 8.00
C ILE A 248 -22.74 4.68 6.61
N GLY A 249 -23.38 3.87 5.76
CA GLY A 249 -22.99 3.67 4.36
C GLY A 249 -21.82 2.69 4.16
N ILE A 250 -21.58 1.80 5.11
CA ILE A 250 -20.48 0.82 5.06
C ILE A 250 -21.03 -0.60 5.09
N ASN A 251 -20.60 -1.43 4.14
CA ASN A 251 -20.86 -2.86 4.14
C ASN A 251 -19.72 -3.57 4.88
N TRP A 252 -19.99 -4.13 6.05
CA TRP A 252 -18.96 -4.78 6.87
C TRP A 252 -18.79 -6.25 6.53
N ARG A 253 -17.56 -6.70 6.33
CA ARG A 253 -17.18 -8.12 6.21
C ARG A 253 -16.02 -8.42 7.15
N CYS A 254 -15.73 -9.70 7.34
CA CYS A 254 -14.63 -10.12 8.20
C CYS A 254 -13.81 -11.24 7.55
N SER A 255 -12.51 -11.24 7.86
CA SER A 255 -11.61 -12.37 7.56
C SER A 255 -10.52 -12.45 8.63
N GLY A 256 -9.89 -13.63 8.78
CA GLY A 256 -8.86 -13.83 9.81
C GLY A 256 -7.65 -12.89 9.69
N LYS A 257 -7.42 -12.31 8.50
CA LYS A 257 -6.34 -11.34 8.23
C LYS A 257 -6.82 -9.91 7.96
N ALA A 258 -8.12 -9.64 8.08
CA ALA A 258 -8.73 -8.38 7.68
C ALA A 258 -8.37 -7.98 6.23
N SER A 259 -8.25 -8.97 5.33
CA SER A 259 -7.94 -8.81 3.91
C SER A 259 -8.99 -9.50 3.02
N MET A 260 -8.94 -9.19 1.72
CA MET A 260 -9.84 -9.73 0.70
C MET A 260 -9.70 -11.25 0.56
N THR A 261 -10.82 -11.95 0.43
CA THR A 261 -10.88 -13.39 0.13
C THR A 261 -11.70 -13.62 -1.14
N ILE A 262 -11.57 -14.79 -1.76
CA ILE A 262 -12.34 -15.14 -2.96
C ILE A 262 -13.85 -15.04 -2.67
N THR A 263 -14.30 -15.55 -1.52
CA THR A 263 -15.71 -15.49 -1.12
C THR A 263 -16.23 -14.05 -0.98
N ILE A 264 -15.46 -13.16 -0.34
CA ILE A 264 -15.85 -11.74 -0.19
C ILE A 264 -15.86 -11.06 -1.56
N MET A 265 -14.88 -11.36 -2.42
CA MET A 265 -14.78 -10.79 -3.76
C MET A 265 -15.93 -11.26 -4.66
N GLU A 266 -16.30 -12.54 -4.61
CA GLU A 266 -17.47 -13.07 -5.31
C GLU A 266 -18.76 -12.37 -4.87
N GLU A 267 -18.92 -12.19 -3.56
CA GLU A 267 -20.07 -11.50 -2.98
C GLU A 267 -20.14 -10.05 -3.48
N TRP A 268 -19.02 -9.33 -3.44
CA TRP A 268 -18.91 -7.96 -3.93
C TRP A 268 -19.24 -7.86 -5.42
N LEU A 269 -18.68 -8.76 -6.25
CA LEU A 269 -18.91 -8.80 -7.70
C LEU A 269 -20.37 -9.07 -8.05
N ARG A 270 -21.05 -9.98 -7.33
CA ARG A 270 -22.48 -10.24 -7.52
C ARG A 270 -23.33 -9.04 -7.09
N TRP A 271 -22.98 -8.41 -5.98
CA TRP A 271 -23.63 -7.18 -5.52
C TRP A 271 -23.46 -6.05 -6.54
N PHE A 272 -22.25 -5.87 -7.07
CA PHE A 272 -21.96 -4.88 -8.10
C PHE A 272 -22.79 -5.13 -9.36
N ASP A 273 -22.79 -6.36 -9.89
CA ASP A 273 -23.56 -6.69 -11.10
C ASP A 273 -25.07 -6.48 -10.91
N ALA A 274 -25.61 -6.82 -9.75
CA ALA A 274 -27.01 -6.55 -9.39
C ALA A 274 -27.30 -5.05 -9.27
N LYS A 275 -26.37 -4.26 -8.70
CA LYS A 275 -26.51 -2.80 -8.60
C LYS A 275 -26.52 -2.12 -9.96
N MET A 276 -25.94 -2.75 -10.97
CA MET A 276 -25.90 -2.27 -12.36
C MET A 276 -27.08 -2.73 -13.19
N GLU A 277 -28.13 -3.31 -12.60
CA GLU A 277 -29.33 -3.72 -13.32
C GLU A 277 -29.92 -2.56 -14.15
N GLY A 278 -30.16 -2.84 -15.44
CA GLY A 278 -30.63 -1.83 -16.40
C GLY A 278 -29.52 -1.00 -17.06
N ARG A 279 -28.24 -1.20 -16.71
CA ARG A 279 -27.09 -0.47 -17.26
C ARG A 279 -25.93 -1.41 -17.59
N LYS A 280 -25.36 -1.29 -18.79
CA LYS A 280 -24.13 -2.03 -19.14
C LYS A 280 -22.92 -1.21 -18.72
N VAL A 281 -22.04 -1.81 -17.93
CA VAL A 281 -20.83 -1.15 -17.42
C VAL A 281 -19.59 -1.99 -17.70
N LEU A 282 -18.45 -1.32 -17.76
CA LEU A 282 -17.12 -1.91 -17.75
C LEU A 282 -16.54 -1.78 -16.34
N LEU A 283 -16.11 -2.89 -15.75
CA LEU A 283 -15.38 -2.92 -14.50
C LEU A 283 -13.91 -3.30 -14.78
N ILE A 284 -13.01 -2.41 -14.40
CA ILE A 284 -11.57 -2.60 -14.45
C ILE A 284 -11.08 -3.11 -13.09
N LEU A 285 -10.39 -4.23 -13.09
CA LEU A 285 -9.76 -4.85 -11.93
C LEU A 285 -8.25 -4.99 -12.15
N ASP A 286 -7.45 -5.07 -11.09
CA ASP A 286 -6.06 -5.50 -11.24
C ASP A 286 -5.98 -7.02 -11.49
N ASN A 287 -4.79 -7.53 -11.81
CA ASN A 287 -4.61 -8.96 -12.07
C ASN A 287 -4.31 -9.77 -10.79
N TYR A 288 -4.82 -9.34 -9.63
CA TYR A 288 -4.64 -10.07 -8.39
C TYR A 288 -5.40 -11.41 -8.43
N ASP A 289 -4.77 -12.47 -7.91
CA ASP A 289 -5.31 -13.83 -8.06
C ASP A 289 -6.68 -14.01 -7.40
N VAL A 290 -6.96 -13.32 -6.28
CA VAL A 290 -8.28 -13.36 -5.64
C VAL A 290 -9.37 -12.80 -6.57
N HIS A 291 -9.08 -11.72 -7.29
CA HIS A 291 -10.01 -11.12 -8.24
C HIS A 291 -10.23 -12.05 -9.43
N ARG A 292 -9.16 -12.59 -10.01
CA ARG A 292 -9.22 -13.52 -11.14
C ARG A 292 -10.01 -14.79 -10.80
N LEU A 293 -9.70 -15.42 -9.67
CA LEU A 293 -10.37 -16.64 -9.22
C LEU A 293 -11.85 -16.42 -8.94
N ALA A 294 -12.23 -15.29 -8.32
CA ALA A 294 -13.63 -14.94 -8.09
C ALA A 294 -14.40 -14.72 -9.41
N VAL A 295 -13.79 -14.04 -10.38
CA VAL A 295 -14.38 -13.82 -11.70
C VAL A 295 -14.55 -15.13 -12.46
N ASP A 296 -13.52 -15.99 -12.47
CA ASP A 296 -13.58 -17.30 -13.12
C ASP A 296 -14.64 -18.20 -12.48
N SER A 297 -14.73 -18.19 -11.14
CA SER A 297 -15.78 -18.89 -10.38
C SER A 297 -17.18 -18.45 -10.78
N ILE A 298 -17.44 -17.13 -10.85
CA ILE A 298 -18.75 -16.61 -11.26
C ILE A 298 -19.07 -16.94 -12.72
N ARG A 299 -18.10 -16.80 -13.63
CA ARG A 299 -18.26 -17.13 -15.05
C ARG A 299 -18.56 -18.61 -15.30
N CYS A 300 -18.00 -19.50 -14.48
CA CYS A 300 -18.27 -20.94 -14.53
C CYS A 300 -19.57 -21.34 -13.83
N SER A 301 -20.19 -20.43 -13.07
CA SER A 301 -21.46 -20.69 -12.38
C SER A 301 -22.67 -20.53 -13.30
N SER A 302 -23.83 -21.06 -12.89
CA SER A 302 -25.10 -20.90 -13.62
C SER A 302 -25.61 -19.46 -13.68
N HIS A 303 -25.01 -18.55 -12.90
CA HIS A 303 -25.38 -17.14 -12.80
C HIS A 303 -24.15 -16.27 -13.09
N SER A 304 -23.77 -16.21 -14.37
CA SER A 304 -22.72 -15.32 -14.88
C SER A 304 -23.17 -13.84 -14.89
N PHE A 305 -22.21 -12.93 -15.07
CA PHE A 305 -22.44 -11.48 -15.11
C PHE A 305 -23.46 -11.10 -16.18
N ARG A 306 -24.46 -10.32 -15.80
CA ARG A 306 -25.53 -9.86 -16.71
C ARG A 306 -25.33 -8.42 -17.13
N ASN A 307 -24.78 -7.57 -16.27
CA ASN A 307 -24.69 -6.13 -16.48
C ASN A 307 -23.25 -5.65 -16.62
N THR A 308 -22.30 -6.46 -16.16
CA THR A 308 -20.89 -6.08 -16.02
C THR A 308 -20.02 -6.80 -17.04
N THR A 309 -19.27 -6.03 -17.82
CA THR A 309 -18.10 -6.50 -18.57
C THR A 309 -16.87 -6.30 -17.68
N ILE A 310 -16.04 -7.33 -17.53
CA ILE A 310 -14.83 -7.25 -16.69
C ILE A 310 -13.59 -7.25 -17.59
N ALA A 311 -12.70 -6.28 -17.37
CA ALA A 311 -11.37 -6.25 -17.94
C ALA A 311 -10.32 -6.20 -16.83
N PHE A 312 -9.25 -6.98 -17.00
CA PHE A 312 -8.13 -7.02 -16.09
C PHE A 312 -7.00 -6.14 -16.62
N LEU A 313 -6.44 -5.31 -15.74
CA LEU A 313 -5.19 -4.62 -16.01
C LEU A 313 -4.07 -5.65 -16.21
N PRO A 314 -3.00 -5.30 -16.94
CA PRO A 314 -1.88 -6.21 -17.11
C PRO A 314 -1.22 -6.60 -15.77
N SER A 315 -0.62 -7.79 -15.71
CA SER A 315 0.16 -8.20 -14.53
C SER A 315 1.27 -7.21 -14.20
N ASN A 316 1.58 -7.05 -12.92
CA ASN A 316 2.66 -6.19 -12.42
C ASN A 316 2.57 -4.72 -12.88
N SER A 317 1.35 -4.23 -13.15
CA SER A 317 1.11 -2.86 -13.64
C SER A 317 0.33 -1.97 -12.66
N THR A 318 0.08 -2.45 -11.43
CA THR A 318 -0.71 -1.76 -10.41
C THR A 318 -0.21 -0.33 -10.17
N ASN A 319 1.10 -0.12 -10.03
CA ASN A 319 1.67 1.22 -9.84
C ASN A 319 1.67 2.12 -11.11
N VAL A 320 1.25 1.60 -12.27
CA VAL A 320 1.28 2.31 -13.56
C VAL A 320 -0.13 2.58 -14.09
N TYR A 321 -1.01 1.58 -14.06
CA TYR A 321 -2.31 1.61 -14.72
C TYR A 321 -3.50 1.42 -13.79
N GLN A 322 -3.32 1.20 -12.48
CA GLN A 322 -4.44 1.09 -11.56
C GLN A 322 -4.88 2.49 -11.11
N PRO A 323 -6.07 3.00 -11.51
CA PRO A 323 -6.50 4.35 -11.17
C PRO A 323 -6.40 4.65 -9.66
N PHE A 324 -6.85 3.75 -8.79
CA PHE A 324 -6.89 4.03 -7.37
C PHE A 324 -5.50 4.24 -6.73
N GLU A 325 -4.51 3.50 -7.21
CA GLU A 325 -3.10 3.61 -6.81
C GLU A 325 -2.41 4.87 -7.35
N LEU A 326 -2.97 5.49 -8.40
CA LEU A 326 -2.44 6.70 -9.02
C LEU A 326 -2.89 8.01 -8.35
N GLY A 327 -3.54 7.93 -7.18
CA GLY A 327 -3.78 9.08 -6.31
C GLY A 327 -5.01 9.00 -5.42
N VAL A 328 -5.99 8.15 -5.74
CA VAL A 328 -7.25 8.05 -4.98
C VAL A 328 -6.99 7.57 -3.56
N PHE A 329 -6.25 6.47 -3.39
CA PHE A 329 -5.93 5.95 -2.05
C PHE A 329 -5.13 6.94 -1.21
N TYR A 330 -4.12 7.58 -1.81
CA TYR A 330 -3.33 8.58 -1.11
C TYR A 330 -4.21 9.74 -0.62
N ALA A 331 -5.04 10.32 -1.50
CA ALA A 331 -5.93 11.41 -1.13
C ALA A 331 -6.96 11.00 -0.06
N PHE A 332 -7.55 9.81 -0.20
CA PHE A 332 -8.46 9.26 0.80
C PHE A 332 -7.78 9.11 2.18
N LYS A 333 -6.57 8.53 2.21
CA LYS A 333 -5.80 8.37 3.46
C LYS A 333 -5.44 9.71 4.07
N VAL A 334 -5.01 10.70 3.28
CA VAL A 334 -4.78 12.08 3.75
C VAL A 334 -6.03 12.64 4.44
N LEU A 335 -7.20 12.53 3.81
CA LEU A 335 -8.45 13.02 4.38
C LEU A 335 -8.83 12.31 5.69
N TYR A 336 -8.62 11.00 5.77
CA TYR A 336 -8.80 10.24 7.01
C TYR A 336 -7.82 10.72 8.10
N ARG A 337 -6.52 10.79 7.77
CA ARG A 337 -5.46 11.22 8.71
C ARG A 337 -5.67 12.65 9.19
N LEU A 338 -6.19 13.54 8.34
CA LEU A 338 -6.56 14.90 8.75
C LEU A 338 -7.63 14.91 9.85
N ARG A 339 -8.69 14.12 9.69
CA ARG A 339 -9.75 13.99 10.71
C ARG A 339 -9.21 13.39 12.00
N TRP A 340 -8.39 12.36 11.88
CA TRP A 340 -7.74 11.73 13.02
C TRP A 340 -6.84 12.72 13.78
N THR A 341 -5.97 13.45 13.07
CA THR A 341 -5.08 14.45 13.66
C THR A 341 -5.86 15.61 14.30
N ARG A 342 -6.95 16.08 13.67
CA ARG A 342 -7.82 17.12 14.26
C ARG A 342 -8.46 16.63 15.56
N TYR A 343 -9.01 15.42 15.57
CA TYR A 343 -9.59 14.83 16.78
C TYR A 343 -8.55 14.63 17.87
N TRP A 344 -7.37 14.12 17.49
CA TRP A 344 -6.23 13.98 18.38
C TRP A 344 -5.87 15.29 19.08
N ARG A 345 -5.77 16.38 18.33
CA ARG A 345 -5.51 17.73 18.87
C ARG A 345 -6.56 18.13 19.91
N THR A 346 -7.84 17.91 19.62
CA THR A 346 -8.94 18.26 20.56
C THR A 346 -8.89 17.47 21.87
N LEU A 347 -8.48 16.20 21.84
CA LEU A 347 -8.39 15.38 23.05
C LEU A 347 -7.21 15.77 23.94
N LEU A 348 -6.08 16.13 23.34
CA LEU A 348 -4.91 16.57 24.10
C LEU A 348 -5.13 17.92 24.78
N SER A 349 -5.85 18.86 24.12
CA SER A 349 -6.29 20.10 24.77
C SER A 349 -7.16 19.83 26.02
N ASN A 350 -7.81 18.67 26.09
CA ASN A 350 -8.64 18.22 27.22
C ASN A 350 -7.92 17.22 28.15
N VAL A 351 -6.61 17.01 28.00
CA VAL A 351 -5.78 16.08 28.80
C VAL A 351 -6.30 14.62 28.75
N GLN A 352 -6.89 14.21 27.62
CA GLN A 352 -7.37 12.84 27.41
C GLN A 352 -6.43 12.06 26.48
N SER A 353 -6.25 10.76 26.75
CA SER A 353 -5.47 9.91 25.86
C SER A 353 -6.28 9.59 24.58
N PRO A 354 -5.75 9.87 23.38
CA PRO A 354 -6.47 9.69 22.12
C PRO A 354 -6.65 8.23 21.73
N GLN A 355 -5.65 7.40 22.05
CA GLN A 355 -5.67 5.97 21.79
C GLN A 355 -6.68 5.22 22.68
N THR A 356 -7.14 5.86 23.77
CA THR A 356 -8.16 5.37 24.72
C THR A 356 -9.52 6.09 24.53
N LYS A 357 -9.76 6.68 23.36
CA LYS A 357 -11.02 7.37 23.03
C LYS A 357 -11.48 7.07 21.62
N ILE A 358 -10.55 6.83 20.70
CA ILE A 358 -10.92 6.36 19.36
C ILE A 358 -11.39 4.91 19.40
N ASN A 359 -12.57 4.69 18.83
CA ASN A 359 -13.07 3.37 18.51
C ASN A 359 -13.31 3.22 17.01
N LEU A 360 -13.55 1.97 16.60
CA LEU A 360 -13.79 1.63 15.21
C LEU A 360 -15.02 2.34 14.63
N PHE A 361 -16.06 2.56 15.43
CA PHE A 361 -17.27 3.28 14.97
C PHE A 361 -16.95 4.72 14.55
N LEU A 362 -16.17 5.46 15.34
CA LEU A 362 -15.74 6.81 14.99
C LEU A 362 -14.83 6.80 13.75
N ALA A 363 -13.90 5.85 13.68
CA ALA A 363 -13.06 5.66 12.49
C ALA A 363 -13.90 5.41 11.23
N MET A 364 -14.92 4.54 11.31
CA MET A 364 -15.84 4.28 10.20
C MET A 364 -16.59 5.53 9.75
N LYS A 365 -17.06 6.37 10.68
CA LYS A 365 -17.68 7.65 10.33
C LYS A 365 -16.74 8.56 9.55
N TRP A 366 -15.46 8.58 9.92
CA TRP A 366 -14.46 9.36 9.18
C TRP A 366 -14.12 8.74 7.84
N ILE A 367 -14.04 7.42 7.75
CA ILE A 367 -13.85 6.69 6.48
C ILE A 367 -14.99 7.01 5.52
N ALA A 368 -16.24 6.85 5.95
CA ALA A 368 -17.41 7.18 5.15
C ALA A 368 -17.42 8.65 4.72
N SER A 369 -17.14 9.59 5.63
CA SER A 369 -17.14 11.02 5.30
C SER A 369 -15.96 11.43 4.42
N SER A 370 -14.78 10.82 4.59
CA SER A 370 -13.62 11.04 3.72
C SER A 370 -13.90 10.58 2.30
N TRP A 371 -14.52 9.41 2.13
CA TRP A 371 -14.90 8.89 0.81
C TRP A 371 -16.03 9.69 0.19
N GLU A 372 -17.17 9.81 0.87
CA GLU A 372 -18.39 10.35 0.24
C GLU A 372 -18.42 11.87 0.17
N THR A 373 -17.98 12.55 1.22
CA THR A 373 -18.13 14.01 1.33
C THR A 373 -16.87 14.77 0.93
N SER A 374 -15.69 14.28 1.31
CA SER A 374 -14.46 15.07 1.20
C SER A 374 -13.61 14.76 -0.04
N LEU A 375 -13.60 13.52 -0.53
CA LEU A 375 -12.81 13.17 -1.70
C LEU A 375 -13.43 13.81 -2.95
N SER A 376 -12.65 14.69 -3.58
CA SER A 376 -13.04 15.40 -4.79
C SER A 376 -13.17 14.48 -5.99
N VAL A 377 -14.22 14.71 -6.78
CA VAL A 377 -14.46 14.08 -8.08
C VAL A 377 -13.25 14.25 -9.03
N SER A 378 -12.57 15.40 -8.97
CA SER A 378 -11.40 15.68 -9.80
C SER A 378 -10.20 14.77 -9.52
N VAL A 379 -10.06 14.26 -8.29
CA VAL A 379 -9.00 13.29 -7.95
C VAL A 379 -9.23 11.98 -8.69
N ILE A 380 -10.49 11.55 -8.78
CA ILE A 380 -10.88 10.31 -9.47
C ILE A 380 -10.70 10.48 -10.99
N ASP A 381 -11.27 11.54 -11.59
CA ASP A 381 -11.11 11.80 -13.04
C ASP A 381 -9.63 11.87 -13.45
N HIS A 382 -8.81 12.57 -12.65
CA HIS A 382 -7.39 12.67 -12.91
C HIS A 382 -6.65 11.32 -12.80
N ALA A 383 -7.00 10.51 -11.79
CA ALA A 383 -6.45 9.18 -11.63
C ALA A 383 -6.78 8.26 -12.83
N PHE A 384 -8.02 8.28 -13.31
CA PHE A 384 -8.42 7.54 -14.52
C PHE A 384 -7.70 8.03 -15.77
N ARG A 385 -7.51 9.34 -15.94
CA ARG A 385 -6.72 9.87 -17.07
C ARG A 385 -5.27 9.42 -17.03
N ARG A 386 -4.65 9.42 -15.85
CA ARG A 386 -3.25 8.97 -15.69
C ARG A 386 -3.06 7.47 -15.86
N SER A 387 -4.09 6.69 -15.59
CA SER A 387 -4.05 5.23 -15.72
C SER A 387 -3.92 4.74 -17.16
N GLY A 388 -4.19 5.58 -18.16
CA GLY A 388 -4.22 5.17 -19.55
C GLY A 388 -5.38 4.22 -19.91
N VAL A 389 -6.29 3.91 -18.99
CA VAL A 389 -7.52 3.13 -19.28
C VAL A 389 -8.41 3.86 -20.27
N LEU A 390 -8.48 5.18 -20.15
CA LEU A 390 -9.21 6.03 -21.09
C LEU A 390 -8.27 6.39 -22.23
N TYR A 391 -8.70 6.15 -23.47
CA TYR A 391 -8.02 6.73 -24.63
C TYR A 391 -8.22 8.24 -24.61
N ILE A 392 -7.13 8.99 -24.39
CA ILE A 392 -7.12 10.45 -24.49
C ILE A 392 -6.51 10.76 -25.85
N ALA A 393 -7.34 11.17 -26.81
CA ALA A 393 -6.84 11.84 -28.00
C ALA A 393 -6.20 13.15 -27.52
N ASP A 394 -4.95 13.42 -27.91
CA ASP A 394 -4.08 14.54 -27.49
C ASP A 394 -4.80 15.90 -27.33
N GLU A 395 -5.51 16.09 -26.23
CA GLU A 395 -5.99 17.40 -25.77
C GLU A 395 -5.30 17.70 -24.44
N ASP A 396 -4.41 18.68 -24.54
CA ASP A 396 -3.51 19.25 -23.53
C ASP A 396 -2.26 18.41 -23.20
N GLY A 397 -1.20 18.63 -23.97
CA GLY A 397 0.19 18.27 -23.65
C GLY A 397 0.76 18.97 -22.41
N ALA A 398 -0.08 19.44 -21.49
CA ALA A 398 0.30 19.80 -20.15
C ALA A 398 0.45 18.53 -19.33
N ALA A 399 1.58 18.36 -18.64
CA ALA A 399 1.75 17.26 -17.70
C ALA A 399 0.58 17.26 -16.70
N LEU A 400 -0.23 16.20 -16.71
CA LEU A 400 -1.31 15.95 -15.75
C LEU A 400 -0.72 16.01 -14.34
N GLN A 401 -0.84 17.16 -13.68
CA GLN A 401 -0.38 17.35 -12.30
C GLN A 401 -1.40 16.73 -11.37
N THR A 402 -0.96 15.74 -10.58
CA THR A 402 -1.78 15.21 -9.48
C THR A 402 -2.37 16.36 -8.67
N PRO A 403 -3.69 16.37 -8.42
CA PRO A 403 -4.29 17.26 -7.45
C PRO A 403 -3.60 17.00 -6.11
N PHE A 404 -2.60 17.83 -5.81
CA PHE A 404 -1.79 17.65 -4.64
C PHE A 404 -2.59 18.22 -3.48
N MET A 405 -2.87 17.38 -2.48
CA MET A 405 -3.62 17.72 -1.26
C MET A 405 -2.76 18.59 -0.32
N SER A 406 -2.12 19.65 -0.87
CA SER A 406 -1.09 20.43 -0.20
C SER A 406 -1.59 21.05 1.10
N ASN A 407 -2.82 21.52 1.09
CA ASN A 407 -3.40 22.24 2.23
C ASN A 407 -3.73 21.28 3.36
N GLU A 408 -4.34 20.13 3.05
CA GLU A 408 -4.65 19.08 4.02
C GLU A 408 -3.37 18.47 4.59
N VAL A 409 -2.38 18.18 3.75
CA VAL A 409 -1.08 17.66 4.18
C VAL A 409 -0.36 18.68 5.06
N LYS A 410 -0.37 19.97 4.69
CA LYS A 410 0.20 21.05 5.49
C LYS A 410 -0.49 21.16 6.85
N GLU A 411 -1.82 21.11 6.89
CA GLU A 411 -2.57 21.17 8.15
C GLU A 411 -2.29 19.95 9.05
N ILE A 412 -2.14 18.76 8.46
CA ILE A 412 -1.71 17.56 9.20
C ILE A 412 -0.35 17.83 9.84
N VAL A 413 0.64 18.29 9.08
CA VAL A 413 1.99 18.57 9.59
C VAL A 413 1.94 19.62 10.71
N GLU A 414 1.27 20.75 10.48
CA GLU A 414 1.12 21.82 11.47
C GLU A 414 0.44 21.32 12.75
N SER A 415 -0.58 20.47 12.63
CA SER A 415 -1.28 19.91 13.78
C SER A 415 -0.43 18.90 14.55
N ILE A 416 0.42 18.13 13.86
CA ILE A 416 1.36 17.19 14.50
C ILE A 416 2.46 17.97 15.21
N GLU A 417 3.06 18.98 14.57
CA GLU A 417 4.10 19.82 15.15
C GLU A 417 3.60 20.60 16.37
N ALA A 418 2.35 21.06 16.35
CA ALA A 418 1.73 21.73 17.50
C ALA A 418 1.60 20.81 18.72
N VAL A 419 1.48 19.50 18.51
CA VAL A 419 1.25 18.52 19.56
C VAL A 419 2.54 17.89 20.07
N LEU A 420 3.40 17.42 19.16
CA LEU A 420 4.65 16.72 19.50
C LEU A 420 5.85 17.65 19.59
N GLY A 421 5.70 18.92 19.21
CA GLY A 421 6.82 19.79 18.87
C GLY A 421 7.37 19.48 17.48
N LYS A 422 8.40 20.24 17.07
CA LYS A 422 9.13 20.01 15.82
C LYS A 422 9.95 18.73 15.93
N ILE A 423 9.33 17.60 15.61
CA ILE A 423 9.97 16.29 15.54
C ILE A 423 10.23 15.95 14.07
N GLU A 424 11.40 15.40 13.78
CA GLU A 424 11.68 14.82 12.47
C GLU A 424 10.95 13.46 12.36
N PHE A 425 9.87 13.41 11.59
CA PHE A 425 9.16 12.18 11.27
C PHE A 425 8.94 12.08 9.75
N LYS A 426 8.90 10.85 9.24
CA LYS A 426 8.62 10.61 7.82
C LYS A 426 7.12 10.67 7.59
N LEU A 427 6.63 11.79 7.06
CA LEU A 427 5.22 12.00 6.78
C LEU A 427 4.60 10.89 5.92
N ASP A 428 5.32 10.40 4.91
CA ASP A 428 4.85 9.30 4.05
C ASP A 428 4.64 8.00 4.83
N ASN A 429 5.46 7.72 5.85
CA ASN A 429 5.27 6.53 6.70
C ASN A 429 4.01 6.62 7.56
N TYR A 430 3.48 7.83 7.79
CA TYR A 430 2.22 8.04 8.52
C TYR A 430 1.02 8.07 7.58
N LEU A 431 1.14 8.77 6.44
CA LEU A 431 0.06 8.93 5.48
C LEU A 431 -0.23 7.64 4.73
N ASN A 432 0.80 6.89 4.34
CA ASN A 432 0.69 5.67 3.55
C ASN A 432 1.80 4.67 3.93
N PRO A 433 1.78 4.11 5.15
CA PRO A 433 2.74 3.08 5.56
C PRO A 433 2.73 1.89 4.61
N PHE A 434 3.89 1.28 4.42
CA PHE A 434 4.06 0.16 3.50
C PHE A 434 3.17 -1.05 3.86
N GLU A 435 2.95 -1.30 5.14
CA GLU A 435 2.15 -2.42 5.64
C GLU A 435 0.64 -2.30 5.36
N GLU A 436 0.19 -1.14 4.86
CA GLU A 436 -1.16 -0.94 4.32
C GLU A 436 -1.29 -1.36 2.85
N SER A 437 -0.19 -1.67 2.15
CA SER A 437 -0.23 -2.31 0.84
C SER A 437 -0.70 -3.76 1.00
N LEU A 438 -1.68 -4.18 0.20
CA LEU A 438 -2.41 -5.44 0.37
C LEU A 438 -1.81 -6.64 -0.40
N ALA A 439 -0.50 -6.64 -0.65
CA ALA A 439 0.18 -7.79 -1.24
C ALA A 439 0.29 -8.94 -0.21
N ASP A 440 -0.75 -9.77 -0.10
CA ASP A 440 -0.68 -11.03 0.65
C ASP A 440 -0.08 -12.13 -0.26
N ASP A 441 0.93 -12.85 0.25
CA ASP A 441 1.58 -13.96 -0.46
C ASP A 441 0.57 -15.03 -0.91
N MET A 442 0.75 -15.57 -2.12
CA MET A 442 -0.03 -16.64 -2.77
C MET A 442 -0.36 -17.86 -1.90
N GLN A 443 0.44 -18.15 -0.88
CA GLN A 443 0.19 -19.23 0.09
C GLN A 443 -0.97 -18.93 1.05
N ASN A 444 -1.45 -17.69 1.13
CA ASN A 444 -2.50 -17.26 2.05
C ASN A 444 -3.94 -17.44 1.53
N ILE A 445 -4.14 -17.76 0.25
CA ILE A 445 -5.48 -17.85 -0.36
C ILE A 445 -6.28 -19.05 0.19
N SER A 446 -5.61 -20.19 0.40
CA SER A 446 -6.23 -21.40 0.99
C SER A 446 -6.44 -21.28 2.52
N ASP A 447 -5.50 -20.62 3.21
CA ASP A 447 -5.52 -20.53 4.68
C ASP A 447 -6.50 -19.46 5.19
N ASN A 448 -6.79 -18.40 4.42
CA ASN A 448 -7.68 -17.31 4.83
C ASN A 448 -9.16 -17.70 4.85
N ALA A 449 -9.61 -18.57 3.94
CA ALA A 449 -10.99 -19.03 3.90
C ALA A 449 -11.29 -19.97 5.08
N THR A 450 -10.38 -20.91 5.35
CA THR A 450 -10.52 -21.90 6.42
C THR A 450 -10.40 -21.26 7.81
N ALA A 451 -9.48 -20.30 8.01
CA ALA A 451 -9.29 -19.67 9.31
C ALA A 451 -10.50 -18.84 9.79
N ALA A 452 -11.21 -18.15 8.88
CA ALA A 452 -12.35 -17.30 9.26
C ALA A 452 -13.57 -18.11 9.78
N GLU A 453 -13.73 -19.36 9.34
CA GLU A 453 -14.86 -20.22 9.73
C GLU A 453 -14.66 -20.91 11.10
N PHE A 454 -13.41 -21.03 11.59
CA PHE A 454 -13.07 -21.69 12.86
C PHE A 454 -12.58 -20.73 13.96
N LEU A 455 -12.59 -19.42 13.72
CA LEU A 455 -12.31 -18.42 14.75
C LEU A 455 -13.59 -18.16 15.55
N ASP A 456 -13.66 -18.74 16.76
CA ASP A 456 -14.62 -18.29 17.75
C ASP A 456 -14.46 -16.79 17.97
N ASP A 457 -15.55 -16.04 17.86
CA ASP A 457 -15.70 -14.57 18.05
C ASP A 457 -15.15 -14.02 19.40
N LYS A 458 -14.42 -14.82 20.21
CA LYS A 458 -14.14 -14.56 21.63
C LYS A 458 -12.79 -13.97 21.99
N ASP A 459 -11.81 -13.89 21.09
CA ASP A 459 -10.51 -13.25 21.39
C ASP A 459 -10.37 -11.94 20.59
N PHE A 460 -11.09 -10.96 21.11
CA PHE A 460 -11.33 -9.61 20.61
C PHE A 460 -10.11 -8.90 20.01
N GLU A 461 -10.37 -8.01 19.05
CA GLU A 461 -9.39 -7.01 18.58
C GLU A 461 -8.91 -6.21 19.80
N THR A 462 -7.65 -6.41 20.22
CA THR A 462 -7.20 -5.97 21.56
C THR A 462 -7.19 -4.46 21.74
N ASP A 463 -7.34 -3.72 20.64
CA ASP A 463 -7.35 -2.26 20.60
C ASP A 463 -8.76 -1.66 20.48
N GLU A 464 -9.84 -2.45 20.47
CA GLU A 464 -11.18 -1.88 20.38
C GLU A 464 -11.67 -1.31 21.72
N GLU A 465 -11.77 0.02 21.76
CA GLU A 465 -12.39 0.83 22.81
C GLU A 465 -13.83 0.43 23.12
N GLU A 466 -14.15 -0.06 24.32
CA GLU A 466 -15.54 -0.13 24.79
C GLU A 466 -16.07 1.30 24.99
N GLN A 467 -16.87 1.79 24.03
CA GLN A 467 -17.67 2.99 24.24
C GLN A 467 -19.13 2.58 24.43
N THR A 468 -19.65 2.82 25.62
CA THR A 468 -21.08 2.66 25.94
C THR A 468 -21.81 3.95 25.58
N LEU A 469 -22.24 4.08 24.32
CA LEU A 469 -23.22 5.11 23.95
C LEU A 469 -24.61 4.52 24.15
N SER A 470 -25.35 5.04 25.12
CA SER A 470 -26.77 4.68 25.28
C SER A 470 -27.54 5.08 24.03
N PRO A 471 -28.50 4.25 23.57
CA PRO A 471 -29.39 4.62 22.48
C PRO A 471 -30.05 5.99 22.74
N ILE A 472 -30.09 6.84 21.71
CA ILE A 472 -30.71 8.16 21.81
C ILE A 472 -32.23 8.00 21.72
N PRO A 473 -33.02 8.43 22.72
CA PRO A 473 -34.47 8.40 22.64
C PRO A 473 -35.01 9.23 21.47
N HIS A 474 -36.11 8.80 20.85
CA HIS A 474 -36.72 9.51 19.73
C HIS A 474 -37.06 10.97 20.07
N GLU A 475 -37.48 11.26 21.30
CA GLU A 475 -37.79 12.62 21.75
C GLU A 475 -36.55 13.54 21.72
N LYS A 476 -35.40 13.06 22.21
CA LYS A 476 -34.14 13.83 22.14
C LYS A 476 -33.70 14.06 20.70
N ALA A 477 -33.85 13.05 19.85
CA ALA A 477 -33.55 13.18 18.42
C ALA A 477 -34.47 14.23 17.75
N PHE A 478 -35.76 14.22 18.09
CA PHE A 478 -36.76 15.18 17.61
C PHE A 478 -36.41 16.62 18.03
N GLN A 479 -36.09 16.85 19.31
CA GLN A 479 -35.67 18.15 19.82
C GLN A 479 -34.40 18.66 19.12
N ALA A 480 -33.41 17.78 18.90
CA ALA A 480 -32.16 18.15 18.24
C ALA A 480 -32.37 18.58 16.78
N ILE A 481 -33.22 17.88 16.02
CA ILE A 481 -33.49 18.25 14.63
C ILE A 481 -34.34 19.53 14.52
N GLN A 482 -35.24 19.79 15.47
CA GLN A 482 -35.96 21.07 15.54
C GLN A 482 -35.02 22.24 15.83
N LEU A 483 -34.07 22.06 16.74
CA LEU A 483 -33.03 23.05 17.02
C LEU A 483 -32.19 23.35 15.78
N LEU A 484 -31.82 22.32 15.01
CA LEU A 484 -31.09 22.46 13.76
C LEU A 484 -31.91 23.22 12.70
N LEU A 485 -33.21 22.94 12.56
CA LEU A 485 -34.09 23.69 11.67
C LEU A 485 -34.16 25.16 12.07
N HIS A 486 -34.30 25.45 13.37
CA HIS A 486 -34.34 26.82 13.85
C HIS A 486 -33.04 27.56 13.55
N PHE A 487 -31.89 26.91 13.75
CA PHE A 487 -30.58 27.44 13.41
C PHE A 487 -30.46 27.75 11.90
N GLU A 488 -30.88 26.82 11.02
CA GLU A 488 -30.84 27.05 9.57
C GLU A 488 -31.80 28.18 9.13
N ALA A 489 -32.95 28.35 9.78
CA ALA A 489 -33.90 29.43 9.48
C ALA A 489 -33.37 30.84 9.82
N GLN A 490 -32.38 30.95 10.71
CA GLN A 490 -31.80 32.24 11.12
C GLN A 490 -30.80 32.82 10.11
N ARG A 491 -30.51 32.10 9.01
CA ARG A 491 -29.51 32.52 8.04
C ARG A 491 -30.03 33.67 7.18
N SER A 492 -29.20 34.70 7.02
CA SER A 492 -29.58 35.98 6.42
C SER A 492 -29.75 35.96 4.89
N ASN A 493 -29.22 34.95 4.20
CA ASN A 493 -29.40 34.66 2.78
C ASN A 493 -28.76 33.30 2.48
N SER A 494 -29.44 32.39 1.80
CA SER A 494 -28.77 31.24 1.18
C SER A 494 -29.55 30.74 -0.04
N ASP A 495 -28.91 30.71 -1.20
CA ASP A 495 -29.36 29.97 -2.39
C ASP A 495 -29.19 28.44 -2.25
N ASP A 496 -28.57 27.97 -1.15
CA ASP A 496 -28.26 26.56 -0.86
C ASP A 496 -28.68 26.17 0.57
N THR A 497 -29.96 26.36 0.91
CA THR A 497 -30.51 25.93 2.20
C THR A 497 -30.81 24.44 2.16
N LYS A 498 -30.30 23.68 3.13
CA LYS A 498 -30.67 22.27 3.34
C LYS A 498 -31.96 22.11 4.14
N TYR A 499 -32.70 23.21 4.36
CA TYR A 499 -33.89 23.23 5.22
C TYR A 499 -34.94 22.19 4.81
N PRO A 500 -35.32 22.05 3.52
CA PRO A 500 -36.32 21.05 3.13
C PRO A 500 -35.85 19.60 3.37
N LEU A 501 -34.55 19.33 3.24
CA LEU A 501 -33.99 18.01 3.51
C LEU A 501 -34.05 17.68 5.00
N ILE A 502 -33.71 18.65 5.85
CA ILE A 502 -33.78 18.50 7.31
C ILE A 502 -35.24 18.33 7.76
N GLU A 503 -36.17 19.08 7.17
CA GLU A 503 -37.60 18.97 7.44
C GLU A 503 -38.17 17.59 7.04
N LYS A 504 -37.76 17.06 5.89
CA LYS A 504 -38.10 15.68 5.50
C LYS A 504 -37.63 14.65 6.54
N HIS A 505 -36.44 14.84 7.10
CA HIS A 505 -35.93 13.96 8.16
C HIS A 505 -36.70 14.14 9.49
N LEU A 506 -37.16 15.37 9.81
CA LEU A 506 -38.02 15.62 10.96
C LEU A 506 -39.30 14.78 10.88
N SER A 507 -39.98 14.75 9.72
CA SER A 507 -41.20 13.95 9.53
C SER A 507 -40.97 12.45 9.76
N VAL A 508 -39.80 11.92 9.37
CA VAL A 508 -39.43 10.52 9.61
C VAL A 508 -39.26 10.25 11.11
N ILE A 509 -38.55 11.14 11.84
CA ILE A 509 -38.36 11.00 13.29
C ILE A 509 -39.71 11.11 14.02
N GLN A 510 -40.56 12.04 13.61
CA GLN A 510 -41.89 12.23 14.18
C GLN A 510 -42.77 10.98 14.00
N SER A 511 -42.73 10.35 12.82
CA SER A 511 -43.47 9.11 12.56
C SER A 511 -43.01 7.96 13.47
N ARG A 512 -41.69 7.86 13.72
CA ARG A 512 -41.12 6.86 14.65
C ARG A 512 -41.55 7.10 16.09
N LEU A 513 -41.56 8.36 16.53
CA LEU A 513 -42.02 8.76 17.87
C LEU A 513 -43.50 8.41 18.08
N GLN A 514 -44.36 8.67 17.08
CA GLN A 514 -45.78 8.31 17.13
C GLN A 514 -46.00 6.79 17.17
N GLY A 515 -45.23 6.03 16.39
CA GLY A 515 -45.26 4.56 16.41
C GLY A 515 -44.90 3.99 17.78
N GLU A 516 -43.86 4.53 18.42
CA GLU A 516 -43.43 4.09 19.76
C GLU A 516 -44.52 4.34 20.82
N ASN A 517 -45.16 5.51 20.79
CA ASN A 517 -46.28 5.85 21.68
C ASN A 517 -47.52 4.95 21.46
N ALA A 518 -47.78 4.55 20.21
CA ALA A 518 -48.86 3.61 19.87
C ALA A 518 -48.58 2.17 20.35
N THR A 519 -47.31 1.74 20.37
CA THR A 519 -46.92 0.44 20.96
C THR A 519 -46.97 0.43 22.49
N MET A 520 -46.62 1.55 23.15
CA MET A 520 -46.69 1.64 24.61
C MET A 520 -48.13 1.70 25.14
N THR A 521 -49.07 2.25 24.35
CA THR A 521 -50.50 2.29 24.70
C THR A 521 -51.22 0.96 24.48
N ASN A 522 -50.63 0.02 23.74
CA ASN A 522 -51.19 -1.31 23.44
C ASN A 522 -50.57 -2.47 24.23
N GLN A 523 -49.70 -2.21 25.22
CA GLN A 523 -49.32 -3.27 26.17
C GLN A 523 -50.48 -3.52 27.14
N PRO A 524 -51.08 -4.74 27.17
CA PRO A 524 -52.10 -5.04 28.16
C PRO A 524 -51.47 -4.96 29.55
N ALA A 525 -52.11 -4.22 30.45
CA ALA A 525 -51.78 -4.22 31.85
C ALA A 525 -51.96 -5.66 32.38
N ASN A 526 -50.86 -6.39 32.54
CA ASN A 526 -50.86 -7.63 33.30
C ASN A 526 -51.09 -7.25 34.76
N PHE A 527 -52.35 -7.40 35.18
CA PHE A 527 -52.79 -7.41 36.58
C PHE A 527 -52.50 -8.76 37.23
#